data_AF-A0A957U8P4-F1
#
_entry.id   AF-A0A957U8P4-F1
#
_cell.length_a   1.000
_cell.length_b   1.000
_cell.length_c   1.000
_cell.angle_alpha   90.00
_cell.angle_beta   90.00
_cell.angle_gamma   90.00
#
_symmetry.space_group_name_H-M   'P 1'
#
loop_
_entity.id
_entity.type
_entity.pdbx_description
1 polymer ?
#
loop_
_entity_poly.entity_id
_entity_poly.type
_entity_poly.pdbx_seq_one_letter_code
_entity_poly.pdbx_strand_id
1 'polypeptide(L)'
;ALREAAEAAYSAVPAPVEGTILTVAREIGVAAEAASHKTRDIRDMLAHIVDAADESVLRTPELLPVLKQAGVVDSGGKGLFFVFEGMHRAMTGQYVPARGGESPAVDERYEQMERKGHRTLPAIEWGFDVQFLIEQPNKPVHTIAADIAAMGDCPLVEGDEHLVKVHVHVFDPGIPISYGIATGFITDVVVENMDDMALAMRQRAEPVAEPKAVSPAVPMLDEATIGIVAVTPGPGFAEIFAHLGAQGLVQGGQSMNPSVAELAEAVANLPMRHVVVLPNNSNILMAAQQAAKIMAKDERGQTLHIVPTRTVPQGIAALTAYDPAAEDVDALVKAMTEHMNDVGTGEVTQAVRSAEVDGIAVRQGDIIGLDNGKLVSCGSSVTDVSLDLLGQMNAADGALITIYFGDFVAEAAARDFAETVRGEYPEQDVELAFGGQPHYHYILSVE
;
A
#
# COMPACT_ATOMS: atom_id res chain seq x y z
N ALA A 1 -29.16 22.54 -8.98
CA ALA A 1 -27.81 22.59 -8.39
C ALA A 1 -27.14 21.21 -8.37
N LEU A 2 -27.28 20.37 -7.33
CA LEU A 2 -26.52 19.10 -7.26
C LEU A 2 -26.85 18.12 -8.40
N ARG A 3 -28.12 17.99 -8.77
CA ARG A 3 -28.52 17.20 -9.95
C ARG A 3 -27.90 17.72 -11.25
N GLU A 4 -28.03 19.02 -11.49
CA GLU A 4 -27.46 19.68 -12.69
C GLU A 4 -25.93 19.56 -12.73
N ALA A 5 -25.25 19.63 -11.57
CA ALA A 5 -23.82 19.42 -11.47
C ALA A 5 -23.42 17.98 -11.84
N ALA A 6 -24.22 16.98 -11.40
CA ALA A 6 -24.00 15.60 -11.82
C ALA A 6 -24.24 15.41 -13.33
N GLU A 7 -25.30 16.01 -13.90
CA GLU A 7 -25.57 15.97 -15.34
C GLU A 7 -24.43 16.59 -16.18
N ALA A 8 -23.89 17.73 -15.72
CA ALA A 8 -22.72 18.35 -16.34
C ALA A 8 -21.49 17.44 -16.28
N ALA A 9 -21.19 16.88 -15.09
CA ALA A 9 -20.05 15.98 -14.91
C ALA A 9 -20.14 14.72 -15.80
N TYR A 10 -21.33 14.12 -15.93
CA TYR A 10 -21.54 12.99 -16.85
C TYR A 10 -21.38 13.37 -18.32
N SER A 11 -21.77 14.59 -18.71
CA SER A 11 -21.69 15.05 -20.09
C SER A 11 -20.26 15.40 -20.51
N ALA A 12 -19.42 15.80 -19.55
CA ALA A 12 -18.02 16.15 -19.77
C ALA A 12 -17.13 14.92 -20.01
N VAL A 13 -17.54 13.75 -19.52
CA VAL A 13 -16.78 12.50 -19.64
C VAL A 13 -17.31 11.67 -20.82
N PRO A 14 -16.49 11.34 -21.84
CA PRO A 14 -16.96 10.65 -23.04
C PRO A 14 -17.52 9.24 -22.80
N ALA A 15 -16.98 8.53 -21.80
CA ALA A 15 -17.39 7.18 -21.41
C ALA A 15 -17.53 7.11 -19.88
N PRO A 16 -18.61 7.66 -19.31
CA PRO A 16 -18.80 7.66 -17.87
C PRO A 16 -18.99 6.22 -17.37
N VAL A 17 -18.32 5.87 -16.27
CA VAL A 17 -18.32 4.52 -15.71
C VAL A 17 -19.09 4.52 -14.39
N GLU A 18 -20.10 3.66 -14.28
CA GLU A 18 -20.82 3.46 -13.01
C GLU A 18 -19.93 2.73 -12.00
N GLY A 19 -20.14 3.02 -10.72
CA GLY A 19 -19.26 2.62 -9.63
C GLY A 19 -18.05 3.52 -9.44
N THR A 20 -18.10 4.76 -9.96
CA THR A 20 -17.09 5.81 -9.73
C THR A 20 -17.72 7.01 -9.00
N ILE A 21 -16.93 8.07 -8.74
CA ILE A 21 -17.40 9.36 -8.22
C ILE A 21 -18.64 9.92 -8.95
N LEU A 22 -18.80 9.61 -10.24
CA LEU A 22 -19.96 10.03 -11.02
C LEU A 22 -21.25 9.40 -10.48
N THR A 23 -21.25 8.10 -10.17
CA THR A 23 -22.40 7.41 -9.55
C THR A 23 -22.78 8.07 -8.24
N VAL A 24 -21.78 8.38 -7.41
CA VAL A 24 -21.98 9.02 -6.10
C VAL A 24 -22.57 10.43 -6.27
N ALA A 25 -22.04 11.23 -7.20
CA ALA A 25 -22.57 12.57 -7.49
C ALA A 25 -24.02 12.53 -7.99
N ARG A 26 -24.36 11.56 -8.86
CA ARG A 26 -25.73 11.36 -9.36
C ARG A 26 -26.69 10.98 -8.23
N GLU A 27 -26.32 10.02 -7.39
CA GLU A 27 -27.18 9.54 -6.32
C GLU A 27 -27.36 10.59 -5.20
N ILE A 28 -26.31 11.36 -4.89
CA ILE A 28 -26.42 12.55 -4.04
C ILE A 28 -27.38 13.58 -4.65
N GLY A 29 -27.29 13.83 -5.96
CA GLY A 29 -28.19 14.76 -6.66
C GLY A 29 -29.66 14.36 -6.53
N VAL A 30 -29.95 13.07 -6.69
CA VAL A 30 -31.31 12.50 -6.50
C VAL A 30 -31.75 12.62 -5.04
N ALA A 31 -30.89 12.28 -4.08
CA ALA A 31 -31.20 12.39 -2.66
C ALA A 31 -31.46 13.83 -2.22
N ALA A 32 -30.67 14.78 -2.73
CA ALA A 32 -30.85 16.21 -2.46
C ALA A 32 -32.18 16.73 -3.01
N GLU A 33 -32.56 16.33 -4.22
CA GLU A 33 -33.86 16.69 -4.80
C GLU A 33 -35.00 16.11 -3.95
N ALA A 34 -34.92 14.84 -3.57
CA ALA A 34 -35.92 14.20 -2.71
C ALA A 34 -36.02 14.86 -1.32
N ALA A 35 -34.88 15.24 -0.72
CA ALA A 35 -34.83 15.92 0.57
C ALA A 35 -35.42 17.34 0.50
N SER A 36 -35.25 18.05 -0.63
CA SER A 36 -35.78 19.40 -0.82
C SER A 36 -37.33 19.47 -0.74
N HIS A 37 -38.00 18.35 -1.03
CA HIS A 37 -39.45 18.22 -0.86
C HIS A 37 -39.89 17.97 0.58
N LYS A 38 -38.97 17.53 1.45
CA LYS A 38 -39.25 17.13 2.85
C LYS A 38 -38.84 18.18 3.86
N THR A 39 -37.74 18.89 3.62
CA THR A 39 -37.19 19.88 4.56
C THR A 39 -36.63 21.09 3.82
N ARG A 40 -36.63 22.23 4.53
CA ARG A 40 -35.89 23.44 4.13
C ARG A 40 -34.72 23.73 5.07
N ASP A 41 -34.53 22.91 6.10
CA ASP A 41 -33.34 23.00 6.94
C ASP A 41 -32.18 22.36 6.19
N ILE A 42 -31.15 23.15 5.94
CA ILE A 42 -29.95 22.73 5.23
C ILE A 42 -29.17 21.65 6.00
N ARG A 43 -29.29 21.59 7.33
CA ARG A 43 -28.66 20.54 8.15
C ARG A 43 -29.28 19.18 7.86
N ASP A 44 -30.62 19.12 7.88
CA ASP A 44 -31.36 17.89 7.55
C ASP A 44 -31.15 17.49 6.09
N MET A 45 -31.06 18.47 5.18
CA MET A 45 -30.76 18.21 3.77
C MET A 45 -29.35 17.62 3.59
N LEU A 46 -28.35 18.15 4.31
CA LEU A 46 -26.99 17.61 4.31
C LEU A 46 -26.93 16.22 4.93
N ALA A 47 -27.68 15.93 5.99
CA ALA A 47 -27.75 14.59 6.57
C ALA A 47 -28.19 13.56 5.51
N HIS A 48 -29.29 13.85 4.80
CA HIS A 48 -29.77 12.98 3.71
C HIS A 48 -28.78 12.82 2.55
N ILE A 49 -28.02 13.87 2.23
CA ILE A 49 -26.96 13.82 1.21
C ILE A 49 -25.81 12.93 1.65
N VAL A 50 -25.36 13.05 2.90
CA VAL A 50 -24.27 12.26 3.48
C VAL A 50 -24.63 10.78 3.54
N ASP A 51 -25.84 10.45 3.98
CA ASP A 51 -26.34 9.06 4.02
C ASP A 51 -26.33 8.44 2.61
N ALA A 52 -26.87 9.17 1.63
CA ALA A 52 -26.89 8.72 0.23
C ALA A 52 -25.49 8.58 -0.36
N ALA A 53 -24.56 9.48 0.01
CA ALA A 53 -23.17 9.42 -0.42
C ALA A 53 -22.47 8.16 0.12
N ASP A 54 -22.65 7.84 1.41
CA ASP A 54 -22.01 6.67 2.04
C ASP A 54 -22.58 5.36 1.46
N GLU A 55 -23.91 5.27 1.33
CA GLU A 55 -24.56 4.11 0.70
C GLU A 55 -24.12 3.93 -0.77
N SER A 56 -23.94 5.03 -1.50
CA SER A 56 -23.45 4.98 -2.88
C SER A 56 -22.01 4.47 -2.96
N VAL A 57 -21.13 5.01 -2.11
CA VAL A 57 -19.72 4.63 -2.05
C VAL A 57 -19.56 3.16 -1.66
N LEU A 58 -20.33 2.66 -0.70
CA LEU A 58 -20.28 1.24 -0.32
C LEU A 58 -20.71 0.29 -1.44
N ARG A 59 -21.55 0.76 -2.37
CA ARG A 59 -22.02 -0.01 -3.53
C ARG A 59 -21.12 0.12 -4.75
N THR A 60 -20.13 1.00 -4.77
CA THR A 60 -19.21 1.13 -5.93
C THR A 60 -18.54 -0.20 -6.32
N PRO A 61 -18.13 -1.10 -5.39
CA PRO A 61 -17.57 -2.40 -5.76
C PRO A 61 -18.60 -3.34 -6.41
N GLU A 62 -19.89 -3.16 -6.15
CA GLU A 62 -20.94 -3.95 -6.83
C GLU A 62 -21.15 -3.51 -8.28
N LEU A 63 -20.86 -2.24 -8.57
CA LEU A 63 -21.08 -1.60 -9.86
C LEU A 63 -19.84 -1.64 -10.76
N LEU A 64 -18.64 -1.68 -10.18
CA LEU A 64 -17.38 -1.65 -10.91
C LEU A 64 -16.47 -2.84 -10.53
N PRO A 65 -16.28 -3.83 -11.44
CA PRO A 65 -15.55 -5.07 -11.13
C PRO A 65 -14.11 -4.87 -10.65
N VAL A 66 -13.39 -3.85 -11.12
CA VAL A 66 -12.00 -3.59 -10.70
C VAL A 66 -11.93 -3.20 -9.22
N LEU A 67 -12.91 -2.44 -8.72
CA LEU A 67 -13.02 -2.09 -7.30
C LEU A 67 -13.34 -3.33 -6.47
N LYS A 68 -14.23 -4.20 -6.97
CA LYS A 68 -14.55 -5.48 -6.34
C LYS A 68 -13.33 -6.40 -6.19
N GLN A 69 -12.52 -6.48 -7.24
CA GLN A 69 -11.32 -7.30 -7.26
C GLN A 69 -10.24 -6.75 -6.33
N ALA A 70 -10.11 -5.42 -6.26
CA ALA A 70 -9.19 -4.75 -5.36
C ALA A 70 -9.69 -4.66 -3.91
N GLY A 71 -10.95 -5.03 -3.63
CA GLY A 71 -11.53 -4.97 -2.29
C GLY A 71 -11.70 -3.55 -1.73
N VAL A 72 -11.65 -2.53 -2.59
CA VAL A 72 -11.71 -1.10 -2.22
C VAL A 72 -12.95 -0.43 -2.81
N VAL A 73 -13.34 0.71 -2.25
CA VAL A 73 -14.38 1.59 -2.81
C VAL A 73 -13.76 2.65 -3.72
N ASP A 74 -14.57 3.36 -4.49
CA ASP A 74 -14.08 4.46 -5.32
C ASP A 74 -13.54 5.60 -4.44
N SER A 75 -12.25 5.90 -4.59
CA SER A 75 -11.58 6.92 -3.77
C SER A 75 -12.12 8.33 -4.04
N GLY A 76 -12.50 8.64 -5.29
CA GLY A 76 -13.15 9.90 -5.65
C GLY A 76 -14.52 10.04 -5.00
N GLY A 77 -15.33 8.99 -5.06
CA GLY A 77 -16.62 8.89 -4.38
C GLY A 77 -16.50 9.06 -2.87
N LYS A 78 -15.53 8.38 -2.23
CA LYS A 78 -15.28 8.54 -0.80
C LYS A 78 -14.79 9.94 -0.45
N GLY A 79 -13.99 10.56 -1.30
CA GLY A 79 -13.60 11.97 -1.18
C GLY A 79 -14.81 12.91 -1.18
N LEU A 80 -15.73 12.73 -2.13
CA LEU A 80 -16.96 13.51 -2.21
C LEU A 80 -17.86 13.32 -0.97
N PHE A 81 -17.96 12.09 -0.47
CA PHE A 81 -18.62 11.80 0.81
C PHE A 81 -18.03 12.63 1.96
N PHE A 82 -16.69 12.64 2.12
CA PHE A 82 -16.04 13.38 3.21
C PHE A 82 -16.26 14.89 3.11
N VAL A 83 -16.35 15.45 1.91
CA VAL A 83 -16.67 16.87 1.71
C VAL A 83 -18.05 17.19 2.30
N PHE A 84 -19.08 16.40 1.95
CA PHE A 84 -20.43 16.62 2.48
C PHE A 84 -20.56 16.28 3.96
N GLU A 85 -19.88 15.25 4.43
CA GLU A 85 -19.83 14.88 5.84
C GLU A 85 -19.22 16.02 6.67
N GLY A 86 -18.10 16.59 6.20
CA GLY A 86 -17.46 17.75 6.82
C GLY A 86 -18.40 18.96 6.89
N MET A 87 -19.11 19.27 5.80
CA MET A 87 -20.13 20.33 5.80
C MET A 87 -21.22 20.06 6.83
N HIS A 88 -21.77 18.85 6.87
CA HIS A 88 -22.82 18.47 7.82
C HIS A 88 -22.35 18.62 9.27
N ARG A 89 -21.19 18.04 9.62
CA ARG A 89 -20.59 18.11 10.96
C ARG A 89 -20.32 19.55 11.40
N ALA A 90 -19.80 20.39 10.49
CA ALA A 90 -19.58 21.81 10.77
C ALA A 90 -20.90 22.53 11.09
N MET A 91 -21.98 22.23 10.35
CA MET A 91 -23.29 22.87 10.55
C MET A 91 -24.05 22.35 11.79
N THR A 92 -23.76 21.13 12.26
CA THR A 92 -24.38 20.54 13.45
C THR A 92 -23.56 20.77 14.74
N GLY A 93 -22.44 21.49 14.64
CA GLY A 93 -21.57 21.75 15.80
C GLY A 93 -20.75 20.54 16.23
N GLN A 94 -20.71 19.48 15.42
CA GLN A 94 -19.85 18.30 15.58
C GLN A 94 -18.47 18.54 14.93
N TYR A 95 -17.97 19.76 15.05
CA TYR A 95 -16.68 20.15 14.53
C TYR A 95 -15.60 19.36 15.26
N VAL A 96 -14.96 18.44 14.54
CA VAL A 96 -13.67 17.89 14.96
C VAL A 96 -12.66 18.98 14.59
N PRO A 97 -11.92 19.55 15.57
CA PRO A 97 -10.78 20.40 15.23
C PRO A 97 -9.94 19.63 14.23
N ALA A 98 -9.62 20.25 13.09
CA ALA A 98 -8.50 19.76 12.32
C ALA A 98 -7.39 19.55 13.33
N ARG A 99 -6.85 18.32 13.44
CA ARG A 99 -5.61 18.12 14.21
C ARG A 99 -4.72 19.26 13.77
N GLY A 100 -4.30 20.10 14.70
CA GLY A 100 -3.31 21.12 14.45
C GLY A 100 -1.98 20.44 14.15
N GLY A 101 -1.92 19.64 13.09
CA GLY A 101 -0.79 19.73 12.21
C GLY A 101 -0.90 21.13 11.64
N GLU A 102 0.14 21.92 11.87
CA GLU A 102 0.44 23.07 11.04
C GLU A 102 -0.07 22.75 9.62
N SER A 103 -0.85 23.66 8.99
CA SER A 103 -0.81 23.70 7.52
C SER A 103 0.65 23.53 7.19
N PRO A 104 1.09 22.51 6.44
CA PRO A 104 2.51 22.35 6.17
C PRO A 104 2.91 23.73 5.71
N ALA A 105 3.75 24.38 6.52
CA ALA A 105 4.38 25.61 6.12
C ALA A 105 4.82 25.31 4.71
N VAL A 106 4.48 26.18 3.75
CA VAL A 106 4.90 26.00 2.35
C VAL A 106 6.39 25.76 2.45
N ASP A 107 6.75 24.48 2.40
CA ASP A 107 7.95 24.07 3.10
C ASP A 107 9.05 24.63 2.21
N GLU A 108 10.00 25.34 2.80
CA GLU A 108 11.16 25.82 2.06
C GLU A 108 11.96 24.63 1.47
N ARG A 109 11.50 23.39 1.66
CA ARG A 109 11.80 22.15 0.91
C ARG A 109 11.37 22.14 -0.57
N TYR A 110 11.07 23.27 -1.21
CA TYR A 110 11.07 23.33 -2.68
C TYR A 110 12.48 23.16 -3.30
N GLU A 111 13.54 23.05 -2.50
CA GLU A 111 14.93 22.98 -2.98
C GLU A 111 15.62 21.59 -2.94
N GLN A 112 14.89 20.50 -2.70
CA GLN A 112 15.40 19.15 -3.02
C GLN A 112 14.63 18.48 -4.17
N MET A 113 14.22 19.25 -5.19
CA MET A 113 14.10 18.66 -6.51
C MET A 113 15.52 18.30 -6.97
N GLU A 114 15.79 17.03 -7.29
CA GLU A 114 17.01 16.69 -8.03
C GLU A 114 17.17 17.69 -9.18
N ARG A 115 18.34 18.33 -9.27
CA ARG A 115 18.57 19.38 -10.27
C ARG A 115 18.17 18.83 -11.64
N LYS A 116 17.21 19.49 -12.31
CA LYS A 116 16.80 19.12 -13.67
C LYS A 116 18.05 18.91 -14.53
N GLY A 117 18.13 17.77 -15.22
CA GLY A 117 19.30 17.35 -16.01
C GLY A 117 20.41 16.62 -15.24
N HIS A 118 20.30 16.43 -13.93
CA HIS A 118 21.25 15.68 -13.08
C HIS A 118 20.55 14.56 -12.29
N ARG A 119 19.42 14.09 -12.81
CA ARG A 119 18.62 13.00 -12.23
C ARG A 119 18.61 11.80 -13.14
N THR A 120 18.39 10.64 -12.57
CA THR A 120 18.02 9.46 -13.35
C THR A 120 16.64 9.70 -13.95
N LEU A 121 16.54 9.61 -15.27
CA LEU A 121 15.27 9.82 -15.97
C LEU A 121 14.42 8.54 -15.85
N PRO A 122 13.15 8.62 -15.42
CA PRO A 122 12.26 7.47 -15.45
C PRO A 122 12.06 7.01 -16.90
N ALA A 123 11.75 5.72 -17.08
CA ALA A 123 11.28 5.23 -18.37
C ALA A 123 9.95 5.92 -18.71
N ILE A 124 9.73 6.24 -19.99
CA ILE A 124 8.45 6.79 -20.45
C ILE A 124 7.45 5.64 -20.53
N GLU A 125 6.51 5.61 -19.59
CA GLU A 125 5.47 4.60 -19.51
C GLU A 125 4.08 5.24 -19.70
N TRP A 126 3.88 6.44 -19.16
CA TRP A 126 2.57 7.11 -19.10
C TRP A 126 2.48 8.38 -19.95
N GLY A 127 3.61 8.98 -20.34
CA GLY A 127 3.62 10.15 -21.22
C GLY A 127 3.28 11.46 -20.48
N PHE A 128 2.42 12.29 -21.07
CA PHE A 128 2.14 13.64 -20.59
C PHE A 128 0.65 13.87 -20.35
N ASP A 129 0.35 14.51 -19.23
CA ASP A 129 -0.94 15.16 -18.96
C ASP A 129 -0.90 16.56 -19.60
N VAL A 130 -1.83 16.82 -20.52
CA VAL A 130 -1.92 18.11 -21.22
C VAL A 130 -3.25 18.76 -20.94
N GLN A 131 -3.22 19.93 -20.30
CA GLN A 131 -4.39 20.74 -19.99
C GLN A 131 -4.25 22.12 -20.59
N PHE A 132 -5.35 22.68 -21.11
CA PHE A 132 -5.40 24.07 -21.57
C PHE A 132 -6.84 24.56 -21.72
N LEU A 133 -6.98 25.87 -21.86
CA LEU A 133 -8.23 26.53 -22.22
C LEU A 133 -8.15 27.04 -23.66
N ILE A 134 -9.26 26.96 -24.39
CA ILE A 134 -9.47 27.56 -25.71
C ILE A 134 -10.54 28.65 -25.57
N GLU A 135 -10.13 29.91 -25.69
CA GLU A 135 -11.04 31.05 -25.82
C GLU A 135 -11.49 31.22 -27.27
N GLN A 136 -12.77 31.57 -27.44
CA GLN A 136 -13.40 31.82 -28.74
C GLN A 136 -13.14 30.67 -29.75
N PRO A 137 -13.51 29.42 -29.42
CA PRO A 137 -13.30 28.28 -30.29
C PRO A 137 -14.01 28.47 -31.65
N ASN A 138 -13.30 28.15 -32.74
CA ASN A 138 -13.82 28.21 -34.10
C ASN A 138 -14.58 26.94 -34.52
N LYS A 139 -14.71 25.97 -33.60
CA LYS A 139 -15.44 24.71 -33.77
C LYS A 139 -16.42 24.50 -32.61
N PRO A 140 -17.53 23.78 -32.83
CA PRO A 140 -18.41 23.35 -31.75
C PRO A 140 -17.69 22.46 -30.72
N VAL A 141 -18.04 22.59 -29.44
CA VAL A 141 -17.43 21.84 -28.33
C VAL A 141 -17.45 20.32 -28.56
N HIS A 142 -18.55 19.77 -29.09
CA HIS A 142 -18.64 18.33 -29.37
C HIS A 142 -17.65 17.86 -30.46
N THR A 143 -17.31 18.72 -31.42
CA THR A 143 -16.31 18.41 -32.44
C THR A 143 -14.90 18.45 -31.83
N ILE A 144 -14.65 19.43 -30.97
CA ILE A 144 -13.40 19.54 -30.21
C ILE A 144 -13.19 18.31 -29.33
N ALA A 145 -14.23 17.89 -28.61
CA ALA A 145 -14.21 16.69 -27.78
C ALA A 145 -13.88 15.42 -28.59
N ALA A 146 -14.51 15.25 -29.76
CA ALA A 146 -14.23 14.11 -30.64
C ALA A 146 -12.81 14.13 -31.21
N ASP A 147 -12.32 15.30 -31.64
CA ASP A 147 -10.97 15.47 -32.16
C ASP A 147 -9.92 15.16 -31.07
N ILE A 148 -10.07 15.74 -29.86
CA ILE A 148 -9.17 15.49 -28.73
C ILE A 148 -9.21 14.02 -28.28
N ALA A 149 -10.39 13.40 -28.25
CA ALA A 149 -10.50 11.99 -27.88
C ALA A 149 -9.82 11.04 -28.87
N ALA A 150 -9.62 11.46 -30.12
CA ALA A 150 -8.86 10.69 -31.10
C ALA A 150 -7.33 10.85 -30.94
N MET A 151 -6.86 11.81 -30.13
CA MET A 151 -5.43 12.11 -29.95
C MET A 151 -4.78 11.35 -28.80
N GLY A 152 -5.55 10.93 -27.79
CA GLY A 152 -4.99 10.34 -26.58
C GLY A 152 -6.02 9.75 -25.62
N ASP A 153 -5.51 9.32 -24.47
CA ASP A 153 -6.28 8.63 -23.44
C ASP A 153 -6.85 9.62 -22.41
N CYS A 154 -7.88 9.16 -21.69
CA CYS A 154 -8.57 9.94 -20.65
C CYS A 154 -8.96 11.38 -21.05
N PRO A 155 -9.54 11.62 -22.25
CA PRO A 155 -9.91 12.96 -22.66
C PRO A 155 -11.09 13.50 -21.83
N LEU A 156 -10.96 14.73 -21.35
CA LEU A 156 -12.04 15.51 -20.74
C LEU A 156 -12.10 16.87 -21.45
N VAL A 157 -13.26 17.15 -22.05
CA VAL A 157 -13.49 18.40 -22.78
C VAL A 157 -14.85 18.97 -22.37
N GLU A 158 -14.83 20.16 -21.79
CA GLU A 158 -16.03 20.83 -21.25
C GLU A 158 -15.98 22.32 -21.54
N GLY A 159 -17.15 22.92 -21.78
CA GLY A 159 -17.28 24.36 -21.97
C GLY A 159 -18.38 24.72 -22.95
N ASP A 160 -18.26 25.90 -23.55
CA ASP A 160 -19.23 26.47 -24.46
C ASP A 160 -18.58 27.17 -25.68
N GLU A 161 -19.35 27.98 -26.40
CA GLU A 161 -18.90 28.72 -27.57
C GLU A 161 -17.92 29.88 -27.25
N HIS A 162 -17.68 30.18 -25.99
CA HIS A 162 -16.76 31.22 -25.54
C HIS A 162 -15.49 30.67 -24.92
N LEU A 163 -15.59 29.58 -24.15
CA LEU A 163 -14.46 28.97 -23.45
C LEU A 163 -14.60 27.46 -23.39
N VAL A 164 -13.55 26.74 -23.79
CA VAL A 164 -13.47 25.27 -23.70
C VAL A 164 -12.24 24.88 -22.91
N LYS A 165 -12.43 24.06 -21.87
CA LYS A 165 -11.36 23.38 -21.14
C LYS A 165 -11.07 22.03 -21.77
N VAL A 166 -9.79 21.73 -21.93
CA VAL A 166 -9.29 20.47 -22.46
C VAL A 166 -8.33 19.85 -21.45
N HIS A 167 -8.43 18.54 -21.28
CA HIS A 167 -7.49 17.65 -20.59
C HIS A 167 -7.35 16.38 -21.43
N VAL A 168 -6.13 15.93 -21.71
CA VAL A 168 -5.87 14.65 -22.39
C VAL A 168 -4.49 14.10 -22.02
N HIS A 169 -4.36 12.78 -21.95
CA HIS A 169 -3.07 12.10 -21.76
C HIS A 169 -2.51 11.68 -23.13
N VAL A 170 -1.29 12.12 -23.44
CA VAL A 170 -0.64 11.84 -24.74
C VAL A 170 0.88 11.62 -24.58
N PHE A 171 1.47 10.82 -25.46
CA PHE A 171 2.94 10.69 -25.52
C PHE A 171 3.61 11.88 -26.22
N ASP A 172 2.89 12.58 -27.11
CA ASP A 172 3.37 13.80 -27.76
C ASP A 172 2.44 14.98 -27.40
N PRO A 173 2.83 15.84 -26.43
CA PRO A 173 2.02 16.98 -26.01
C PRO A 173 1.91 18.05 -27.11
N GLY A 174 2.77 18.03 -28.12
CA GLY A 174 2.70 18.95 -29.25
C GLY A 174 1.44 18.80 -30.09
N ILE A 175 0.87 17.58 -30.14
CA ILE A 175 -0.32 17.27 -30.94
C ILE A 175 -1.56 18.04 -30.45
N PRO A 176 -2.02 17.88 -29.19
CA PRO A 176 -3.20 18.58 -28.70
C PRO A 176 -2.99 20.10 -28.57
N ILE A 177 -1.77 20.57 -28.28
CA ILE A 177 -1.46 22.00 -28.22
C ILE A 177 -1.56 22.64 -29.60
N SER A 178 -0.99 22.00 -30.63
CA SER A 178 -1.08 22.48 -32.02
C SER A 178 -2.53 22.52 -32.50
N TYR A 179 -3.32 21.53 -32.09
CA TYR A 179 -4.76 21.52 -32.35
C TYR A 179 -5.48 22.70 -31.67
N GLY A 180 -5.21 22.96 -30.39
CA GLY A 180 -5.79 24.08 -29.65
C GLY A 180 -5.49 25.43 -30.32
N ILE A 181 -4.23 25.64 -30.74
CA ILE A 181 -3.79 26.83 -31.48
C ILE A 181 -4.55 27.00 -32.81
N ALA A 182 -4.82 25.90 -33.52
CA ALA A 182 -5.60 25.93 -34.77
C ALA A 182 -7.10 26.17 -34.54
N THR A 183 -7.58 25.92 -33.32
CA THR A 183 -9.01 25.88 -32.98
C THR A 183 -9.48 27.14 -32.25
N GLY A 184 -8.62 27.91 -31.62
CA GLY A 184 -8.98 29.18 -30.98
C GLY A 184 -7.78 29.86 -30.31
N PHE A 185 -8.03 30.75 -29.36
CA PHE A 185 -6.99 31.39 -28.58
C PHE A 185 -6.66 30.52 -27.36
N ILE A 186 -5.48 29.92 -27.31
CA ILE A 186 -5.08 29.03 -26.22
C ILE A 186 -4.52 29.82 -25.03
N THR A 187 -4.99 29.52 -23.82
CA THR A 187 -4.46 30.06 -22.56
C THR A 187 -4.37 28.96 -21.50
N ASP A 188 -3.68 29.25 -20.39
CA ASP A 188 -3.54 28.35 -19.23
C ASP A 188 -3.05 26.95 -19.59
N VAL A 189 -2.00 26.89 -20.42
CA VAL A 189 -1.40 25.64 -20.88
C VAL A 189 -0.54 25.03 -19.77
N VAL A 190 -0.89 23.81 -19.38
CA VAL A 190 -0.16 22.97 -18.44
C VAL A 190 0.24 21.68 -19.14
N VAL A 191 1.51 21.30 -19.03
CA VAL A 191 2.04 20.03 -19.53
C VAL A 191 2.84 19.41 -18.39
N GLU A 192 2.37 18.28 -17.89
CA GLU A 192 3.03 17.54 -16.81
C GLU A 192 3.47 16.18 -17.31
N ASN A 193 4.72 15.82 -17.04
CA ASN A 193 5.20 14.46 -17.31
C ASN A 193 4.65 13.52 -16.23
N MET A 194 3.83 12.56 -16.64
CA MET A 194 3.14 11.66 -15.71
C MET A 194 4.10 10.66 -15.06
N ASP A 195 5.21 10.31 -15.74
CA ASP A 195 6.25 9.45 -15.17
C ASP A 195 6.99 10.16 -14.01
N ASP A 196 7.19 11.47 -14.12
CA ASP A 196 7.72 12.31 -13.04
C ASP A 196 6.74 12.44 -11.88
N MET A 197 5.45 12.60 -12.17
CA MET A 197 4.41 12.65 -11.14
C MET A 197 4.30 11.32 -10.38
N ALA A 198 4.35 10.21 -11.10
CA ALA A 198 4.36 8.87 -10.50
C ALA A 198 5.58 8.67 -9.60
N LEU A 199 6.76 9.12 -10.02
CA LEU A 199 7.97 9.09 -9.20
C LEU A 199 7.84 9.97 -7.95
N ALA A 200 7.33 11.19 -8.10
CA ALA A 200 7.12 12.12 -6.98
C ALA A 200 6.06 11.62 -5.99
N MET A 201 5.00 10.94 -6.46
CA MET A 201 4.00 10.31 -5.60
C MET A 201 4.59 9.12 -4.83
N ARG A 202 5.44 8.31 -5.46
CA ARG A 202 6.20 7.24 -4.78
C ARG A 202 7.10 7.80 -3.69
N GLN A 203 7.82 8.90 -3.98
CA GLN A 203 8.69 9.58 -3.01
C GLN A 203 7.93 10.29 -1.88
N ARG A 204 6.73 10.82 -2.14
CA ARG A 204 5.88 11.46 -1.12
C ARG A 204 5.11 10.46 -0.25
N ALA A 205 5.00 9.21 -0.68
CA ALA A 205 4.42 8.14 0.11
C ALA A 205 5.42 7.54 1.12
N GLU A 206 6.70 7.93 1.08
CA GLU A 206 7.68 7.64 2.12
C GLU A 206 7.42 8.55 3.36
N PRO A 207 7.36 7.99 4.59
CA PRO A 207 7.30 8.81 5.79
C PRO A 207 8.61 9.58 5.97
N VAL A 208 8.49 10.84 6.40
CA VAL A 208 9.61 11.74 6.72
C VAL A 208 10.51 11.09 7.78
N ALA A 209 11.72 10.67 7.38
CA ALA A 209 12.76 10.28 8.32
C ALA A 209 13.46 11.53 8.90
N GLU A 210 13.47 11.62 10.23
CA GLU A 210 14.28 12.57 11.00
C GLU A 210 15.79 12.26 10.90
N PRO A 211 16.66 13.23 11.23
CA PRO A 211 17.98 13.33 10.61
C PRO A 211 18.96 12.37 11.24
N LYS A 212 19.71 11.61 10.44
CA LYS A 212 21.09 11.25 10.81
C LYS A 212 21.94 10.72 9.67
N ALA A 213 23.16 11.26 9.71
CA ALA A 213 24.42 10.66 9.35
C ALA A 213 24.70 10.40 7.86
N VAL A 214 25.87 10.93 7.46
CA VAL A 214 26.60 10.66 6.23
C VAL A 214 26.43 9.20 5.80
N SER A 215 25.63 8.95 4.76
CA SER A 215 25.47 7.63 4.16
C SER A 215 26.68 7.31 3.28
N PRO A 216 27.34 6.14 3.48
CA PRO A 216 28.29 5.61 2.51
C PRO A 216 27.54 5.26 1.21
N ALA A 217 28.26 5.24 0.09
CA ALA A 217 27.72 4.86 -1.21
C ALA A 217 27.03 3.48 -1.13
N VAL A 218 25.75 3.42 -1.52
CA VAL A 218 25.06 2.14 -1.75
C VAL A 218 25.79 1.44 -2.91
N PRO A 219 26.35 0.24 -2.71
CA PRO A 219 27.05 -0.46 -3.78
C PRO A 219 26.10 -0.74 -4.95
N MET A 220 26.59 -0.65 -6.19
CA MET A 220 25.84 -1.15 -7.34
C MET A 220 25.58 -2.65 -7.12
N LEU A 221 24.34 -3.10 -7.32
CA LEU A 221 23.97 -4.51 -7.25
C LEU A 221 24.64 -5.29 -8.39
N ASP A 222 25.85 -5.76 -8.14
CA ASP A 222 26.69 -6.52 -9.06
C ASP A 222 27.27 -7.77 -8.37
N GLU A 223 28.12 -8.52 -9.07
CA GLU A 223 28.73 -9.76 -8.55
C GLU A 223 29.50 -9.58 -7.24
N ALA A 224 29.95 -8.35 -6.91
CA ALA A 224 30.71 -8.05 -5.70
C ALA A 224 29.83 -7.81 -4.46
N THR A 225 28.53 -7.60 -4.65
CA THR A 225 27.58 -7.46 -3.54
C THR A 225 27.03 -8.81 -3.08
N ILE A 226 26.66 -8.89 -1.80
CA ILE A 226 25.94 -10.03 -1.24
C ILE A 226 24.45 -9.80 -1.49
N GLY A 227 23.75 -10.78 -2.05
CA GLY A 227 22.30 -10.72 -2.26
C GLY A 227 21.50 -11.35 -1.12
N ILE A 228 20.25 -10.96 -0.99
CA ILE A 228 19.27 -11.56 -0.07
C ILE A 228 18.10 -12.14 -0.88
N VAL A 229 17.74 -13.38 -0.56
CA VAL A 229 16.48 -14.00 -0.97
C VAL A 229 15.65 -14.30 0.27
N ALA A 230 14.46 -13.71 0.38
CA ALA A 230 13.55 -13.92 1.49
C ALA A 230 12.31 -14.71 1.06
N VAL A 231 11.88 -15.62 1.93
CA VAL A 231 10.62 -16.34 1.74
C VAL A 231 9.53 -15.66 2.55
N THR A 232 8.39 -15.32 1.92
CA THR A 232 7.37 -14.46 2.53
C THR A 232 5.96 -15.05 2.39
N PRO A 233 5.12 -15.03 3.45
CA PRO A 233 3.80 -15.65 3.43
C PRO A 233 2.70 -14.75 2.86
N GLY A 234 2.99 -13.49 2.54
CA GLY A 234 2.02 -12.52 2.05
C GLY A 234 2.67 -11.33 1.35
N PRO A 235 1.90 -10.55 0.57
CA PRO A 235 2.41 -9.40 -0.19
C PRO A 235 2.98 -8.30 0.69
N GLY A 236 2.37 -8.03 1.85
CA GLY A 236 2.87 -7.02 2.78
C GLY A 236 4.26 -7.36 3.35
N PHE A 237 4.48 -8.62 3.73
CA PHE A 237 5.83 -9.07 4.09
C PHE A 237 6.81 -9.03 2.91
N ALA A 238 6.37 -9.36 1.69
CA ALA A 238 7.20 -9.22 0.50
C ALA A 238 7.71 -7.79 0.31
N GLU A 239 6.82 -6.80 0.49
CA GLU A 239 7.18 -5.37 0.45
C GLU A 239 8.14 -4.98 1.58
N ILE A 240 7.90 -5.44 2.81
CA ILE A 240 8.79 -5.20 3.95
C ILE A 240 10.20 -5.72 3.66
N PHE A 241 10.33 -6.97 3.20
CA PHE A 241 11.64 -7.53 2.86
C PHE A 241 12.30 -6.80 1.70
N ALA A 242 11.55 -6.41 0.66
CA ALA A 242 12.09 -5.62 -0.45
C ALA A 242 12.67 -4.28 0.04
N HIS A 243 11.94 -3.56 0.90
CA HIS A 243 12.39 -2.29 1.48
C HIS A 243 13.62 -2.46 2.39
N LEU A 244 13.73 -3.60 3.09
CA LEU A 244 14.90 -3.94 3.90
C LEU A 244 16.09 -4.48 3.08
N GLY A 245 16.00 -4.46 1.76
CA GLY A 245 17.10 -4.79 0.87
C GLY A 245 17.13 -6.26 0.43
N ALA A 246 16.00 -6.98 0.45
CA ALA A 246 15.87 -8.27 -0.23
C ALA A 246 15.71 -8.08 -1.74
N GLN A 247 16.58 -8.72 -2.54
CA GLN A 247 16.53 -8.65 -4.00
C GLN A 247 15.69 -9.78 -4.61
N GLY A 248 15.60 -10.92 -3.92
CA GLY A 248 14.75 -12.05 -4.32
C GLY A 248 13.64 -12.29 -3.32
N LEU A 249 12.41 -12.43 -3.81
CA LEU A 249 11.24 -12.75 -3.00
C LEU A 249 10.63 -14.05 -3.51
N VAL A 250 10.44 -15.00 -2.59
CA VAL A 250 9.78 -16.28 -2.89
C VAL A 250 8.56 -16.38 -2.01
N GLN A 251 7.39 -16.65 -2.60
CA GLN A 251 6.21 -16.91 -1.80
C GLN A 251 6.37 -18.21 -1.03
N GLY A 252 6.11 -18.19 0.27
CA GLY A 252 6.11 -19.39 1.08
C GLY A 252 5.55 -19.24 2.48
N GLY A 253 5.02 -20.34 3.03
CA GLY A 253 4.45 -20.38 4.38
C GLY A 253 4.01 -21.80 4.76
N GLN A 254 3.31 -21.96 5.88
CA GLN A 254 2.96 -23.28 6.45
C GLN A 254 2.35 -24.27 5.46
N SER A 255 1.46 -23.80 4.58
CA SER A 255 0.69 -24.60 3.62
C SER A 255 1.21 -24.54 2.18
N MET A 256 2.12 -23.60 1.87
CA MET A 256 2.71 -23.41 0.55
C MET A 256 4.23 -23.26 0.69
N ASN A 257 4.94 -24.37 0.92
CA ASN A 257 6.40 -24.32 1.00
C ASN A 257 6.99 -24.36 -0.41
N PRO A 258 7.93 -23.46 -0.76
CA PRO A 258 8.61 -23.50 -2.05
C PRO A 258 9.46 -24.77 -2.15
N SER A 259 9.53 -25.29 -3.36
CA SER A 259 10.39 -26.39 -3.73
C SER A 259 11.87 -25.97 -3.71
N VAL A 260 12.75 -26.98 -3.67
CA VAL A 260 14.20 -26.78 -3.82
C VAL A 260 14.54 -26.07 -5.14
N ALA A 261 13.79 -26.36 -6.21
CA ALA A 261 14.00 -25.76 -7.52
C ALA A 261 13.63 -24.27 -7.53
N GLU A 262 12.49 -23.89 -6.95
CA GLU A 262 12.05 -22.50 -6.87
C GLU A 262 13.04 -21.64 -6.05
N LEU A 263 13.54 -22.16 -4.94
CA LEU A 263 14.57 -21.46 -4.15
C LEU A 263 15.88 -21.30 -4.93
N ALA A 264 16.32 -22.36 -5.63
CA ALA A 264 17.53 -22.30 -6.45
C ALA A 264 17.39 -21.34 -7.63
N GLU A 265 16.21 -21.28 -8.27
CA GLU A 265 15.91 -20.37 -9.37
C GLU A 265 15.87 -18.91 -8.91
N ALA A 266 15.27 -18.63 -7.76
CA ALA A 266 15.24 -17.29 -7.18
C ALA A 266 16.66 -16.75 -6.92
N VAL A 267 17.56 -17.60 -6.42
CA VAL A 267 18.98 -17.26 -6.23
C VAL A 267 19.68 -17.08 -7.58
N ALA A 268 19.41 -17.98 -8.54
CA ALA A 268 20.06 -17.97 -9.85
C ALA A 268 19.69 -16.76 -10.72
N ASN A 269 18.56 -16.11 -10.45
CA ASN A 269 18.13 -14.90 -11.14
C ASN A 269 18.82 -13.62 -10.63
N LEU A 270 19.59 -13.71 -9.54
CA LEU A 270 20.37 -12.59 -9.02
C LEU A 270 21.79 -12.60 -9.61
N PRO A 271 22.35 -11.45 -10.01
CA PRO A 271 23.75 -11.38 -10.47
C PRO A 271 24.80 -11.55 -9.37
N MET A 272 24.42 -11.62 -8.08
CA MET A 272 25.37 -11.68 -6.96
C MET A 272 26.06 -13.05 -6.86
N ARG A 273 27.37 -13.05 -6.56
CA ARG A 273 28.13 -14.29 -6.34
C ARG A 273 27.77 -14.96 -5.01
N HIS A 274 27.50 -14.17 -3.98
CA HIS A 274 27.07 -14.67 -2.67
C HIS A 274 25.63 -14.25 -2.43
N VAL A 275 24.78 -15.21 -2.06
CA VAL A 275 23.38 -14.93 -1.76
C VAL A 275 23.02 -15.60 -0.44
N VAL A 276 22.39 -14.85 0.47
CA VAL A 276 21.85 -15.36 1.73
C VAL A 276 20.36 -15.60 1.55
N VAL A 277 19.89 -16.79 1.95
CA VAL A 277 18.45 -17.11 2.03
C VAL A 277 17.96 -16.99 3.47
N LEU A 278 16.79 -16.34 3.61
CA LEU A 278 15.99 -16.26 4.83
C LEU A 278 14.73 -17.14 4.67
N PRO A 279 14.72 -18.38 5.20
CA PRO A 279 13.60 -19.31 4.99
C PRO A 279 12.30 -18.85 5.65
N ASN A 280 12.38 -18.11 6.76
CA ASN A 280 11.28 -17.52 7.52
C ASN A 280 10.16 -18.50 7.94
N ASN A 281 10.41 -19.80 7.80
CA ASN A 281 9.52 -20.89 8.16
C ASN A 281 10.35 -22.15 8.41
N SER A 282 10.07 -22.83 9.53
CA SER A 282 10.80 -24.05 9.91
C SER A 282 10.72 -25.18 8.88
N ASN A 283 9.64 -25.25 8.09
CA ASN A 283 9.44 -26.29 7.07
C ASN A 283 10.27 -26.03 5.80
N ILE A 284 10.75 -24.79 5.61
CA ILE A 284 11.46 -24.35 4.40
C ILE A 284 12.98 -24.46 4.58
N LEU A 285 13.47 -24.48 5.82
CA LEU A 285 14.90 -24.60 6.14
C LEU A 285 15.56 -25.81 5.47
N MET A 286 14.89 -26.97 5.48
CA MET A 286 15.42 -28.16 4.81
C MET A 286 15.52 -27.99 3.29
N ALA A 287 14.53 -27.34 2.66
CA ALA A 287 14.56 -27.07 1.22
C ALA A 287 15.71 -26.12 0.85
N ALA A 288 15.91 -25.05 1.64
CA ALA A 288 17.02 -24.11 1.46
C ALA A 288 18.39 -24.82 1.57
N GLN A 289 18.55 -25.70 2.55
CA GLN A 289 19.78 -26.50 2.72
C GLN A 289 20.05 -27.44 1.54
N GLN A 290 19.02 -28.01 0.92
CA GLN A 290 19.18 -28.83 -0.27
C GLN A 290 19.50 -27.98 -1.50
N ALA A 291 18.87 -26.80 -1.64
CA ALA A 291 19.18 -25.85 -2.71
C ALA A 291 20.66 -25.46 -2.66
N ALA A 292 21.19 -25.15 -1.48
CA ALA A 292 22.59 -24.79 -1.30
C ALA A 292 23.56 -25.91 -1.76
N LYS A 293 23.23 -27.18 -1.49
CA LYS A 293 24.03 -28.33 -1.93
C LYS A 293 24.02 -28.54 -3.45
N ILE A 294 22.90 -28.22 -4.11
CA ILE A 294 22.76 -28.32 -5.57
C ILE A 294 23.54 -27.18 -6.22
N MET A 295 23.36 -25.94 -5.73
CA MET A 295 24.03 -24.77 -6.26
C MET A 295 25.56 -24.81 -6.08
N ALA A 296 26.04 -25.42 -4.99
CA ALA A 296 27.49 -25.65 -4.80
C ALA A 296 28.14 -26.53 -5.90
N LYS A 297 27.34 -27.20 -6.74
CA LYS A 297 27.80 -27.99 -7.89
C LYS A 297 27.50 -27.34 -9.24
N ASP A 298 26.83 -26.18 -9.25
CA ASP A 298 26.49 -25.45 -10.47
C ASP A 298 27.74 -24.71 -11.01
N GLU A 299 27.90 -24.69 -12.33
CA GLU A 299 29.02 -24.04 -13.01
C GLU A 299 28.92 -22.50 -12.97
N ARG A 300 27.75 -21.95 -12.58
CA ARG A 300 27.51 -20.51 -12.41
C ARG A 300 28.34 -19.84 -11.32
N GLY A 301 28.92 -20.60 -10.37
CA GLY A 301 29.84 -20.08 -9.37
C GLY A 301 29.21 -19.26 -8.23
N GLN A 302 27.87 -19.23 -8.13
CA GLN A 302 27.17 -18.63 -7.00
C GLN A 302 27.24 -19.54 -5.75
N THR A 303 27.35 -18.93 -4.58
CA THR A 303 27.35 -19.61 -3.28
C THR A 303 26.13 -19.18 -2.47
N LEU A 304 25.30 -20.16 -2.11
CA LEU A 304 24.11 -19.95 -1.30
C LEU A 304 24.42 -20.17 0.19
N HIS A 305 24.18 -19.13 0.98
CA HIS A 305 24.28 -19.10 2.43
C HIS A 305 22.90 -19.08 3.07
N ILE A 306 22.78 -19.53 4.33
CA ILE A 306 21.48 -19.65 4.99
C ILE A 306 21.58 -19.07 6.39
N VAL A 307 20.74 -18.09 6.69
CA VAL A 307 20.42 -17.71 8.06
C VAL A 307 19.17 -18.52 8.45
N PRO A 308 19.20 -19.34 9.51
CA PRO A 308 18.18 -20.37 9.76
C PRO A 308 16.90 -19.82 10.40
N THR A 309 16.34 -18.75 9.83
CA THR A 309 15.11 -18.11 10.32
C THR A 309 13.92 -19.05 10.20
N ARG A 310 13.09 -19.08 11.25
CA ARG A 310 11.92 -19.95 11.38
C ARG A 310 10.60 -19.19 11.34
N THR A 311 10.65 -17.89 11.57
CA THR A 311 9.51 -16.99 11.48
C THR A 311 9.88 -15.77 10.63
N VAL A 312 8.87 -15.02 10.22
CA VAL A 312 9.08 -13.79 9.45
C VAL A 312 9.75 -12.68 10.28
N PRO A 313 9.33 -12.39 11.54
CA PRO A 313 10.01 -11.40 12.36
C PRO A 313 11.50 -11.71 12.56
N GLN A 314 11.87 -12.99 12.70
CA GLN A 314 13.28 -13.39 12.75
C GLN A 314 14.06 -13.01 11.48
N GLY A 315 13.43 -13.09 10.30
CA GLY A 315 14.02 -12.63 9.05
C GLY A 315 14.20 -11.11 8.99
N ILE A 316 13.23 -10.36 9.50
CA ILE A 316 13.31 -8.90 9.59
C ILE A 316 14.44 -8.50 10.55
N ALA A 317 14.49 -9.11 11.74
CA ALA A 317 15.56 -8.89 12.72
C ALA A 317 16.94 -9.27 12.17
N ALA A 318 17.05 -10.39 11.45
CA ALA A 318 18.29 -10.80 10.79
C ALA A 318 18.81 -9.73 9.81
N LEU A 319 17.92 -9.05 9.09
CA LEU A 319 18.28 -8.02 8.11
C LEU A 319 18.82 -6.74 8.74
N THR A 320 18.61 -6.51 10.03
CA THR A 320 19.21 -5.34 10.72
C THR A 320 20.75 -5.41 10.74
N ALA A 321 21.32 -6.60 10.65
CA ALA A 321 22.77 -6.84 10.57
C ALA A 321 23.28 -6.99 9.12
N TYR A 322 22.43 -6.83 8.12
CA TYR A 322 22.79 -7.02 6.72
C TYR A 322 23.69 -5.90 6.21
N ASP A 323 24.87 -6.27 5.70
CA ASP A 323 25.77 -5.39 4.97
C ASP A 323 26.04 -5.97 3.57
N PRO A 324 25.53 -5.35 2.49
CA PRO A 324 25.73 -5.82 1.13
C PRO A 324 27.19 -5.76 0.68
N ALA A 325 28.05 -4.98 1.35
CA ALA A 325 29.45 -4.79 1.02
C ALA A 325 30.41 -5.60 1.91
N ALA A 326 29.90 -6.49 2.78
CA ALA A 326 30.73 -7.24 3.70
C ALA A 326 31.78 -8.10 2.98
N GLU A 327 33.05 -7.99 3.38
CA GLU A 327 34.14 -8.78 2.81
C GLU A 327 34.13 -10.24 3.31
N ASP A 328 33.65 -10.48 4.53
CA ASP A 328 33.55 -11.80 5.16
C ASP A 328 32.07 -12.22 5.29
N VAL A 329 31.62 -13.03 4.33
CA VAL A 329 30.23 -13.50 4.27
C VAL A 329 29.90 -14.44 5.43
N ASP A 330 30.86 -15.23 5.93
CA ASP A 330 30.62 -16.14 7.05
C ASP A 330 30.41 -15.35 8.35
N ALA A 331 31.18 -14.27 8.53
CA ALA A 331 30.98 -13.34 9.65
C ALA A 331 29.63 -12.61 9.55
N LEU A 332 29.21 -12.19 8.34
CA LEU A 332 27.90 -11.59 8.10
C LEU A 332 26.76 -12.56 8.46
N VAL A 333 26.79 -13.78 7.92
CA VAL A 333 25.77 -14.81 8.20
C VAL A 333 25.69 -15.11 9.69
N LYS A 334 26.84 -15.16 10.38
CA LYS A 334 26.88 -15.33 11.83
C LYS A 334 26.22 -14.16 12.55
N ALA A 335 26.53 -12.91 12.19
CA ALA A 335 25.92 -11.73 12.79
C ALA A 335 24.39 -11.71 12.59
N MET A 336 23.92 -11.96 11.36
CA MET A 336 22.48 -12.08 11.06
C MET A 336 21.82 -13.21 11.86
N THR A 337 22.52 -14.33 12.07
CA THR A 337 22.04 -15.46 12.88
C THR A 337 21.98 -15.13 14.37
N GLU A 338 22.82 -14.24 14.87
CA GLU A 338 22.74 -13.75 16.25
C GLU A 338 21.52 -12.84 16.41
N HIS A 339 21.36 -11.84 15.52
CA HIS A 339 20.29 -10.83 15.58
C HIS A 339 18.88 -11.42 15.41
N MET A 340 18.72 -12.51 14.65
CA MET A 340 17.40 -13.17 14.56
C MET A 340 16.89 -13.70 15.91
N ASN A 341 17.73 -13.83 16.94
CA ASN A 341 17.30 -14.28 18.27
C ASN A 341 16.91 -13.13 19.20
N ASP A 342 17.10 -11.88 18.78
CA ASP A 342 16.76 -10.69 19.58
C ASP A 342 15.25 -10.39 19.52
N VAL A 343 14.49 -11.17 18.73
CA VAL A 343 13.05 -11.00 18.56
C VAL A 343 12.26 -12.24 19.00
N GLY A 344 11.26 -12.03 19.86
CA GLY A 344 10.21 -13.00 20.15
C GLY A 344 9.13 -12.96 19.08
N THR A 345 8.65 -14.12 18.61
CA THR A 345 7.54 -14.19 17.63
C THR A 345 6.29 -14.81 18.23
N GLY A 346 5.16 -14.11 18.10
CA GLY A 346 3.82 -14.61 18.39
C GLY A 346 3.04 -14.83 17.09
N GLU A 347 2.22 -15.88 17.03
CA GLU A 347 1.30 -16.11 15.91
C GLU A 347 -0.12 -16.37 16.42
N VAL A 348 -1.11 -15.69 15.84
CA VAL A 348 -2.53 -15.82 16.22
C VAL A 348 -3.33 -16.35 15.04
N THR A 349 -3.92 -17.54 15.20
CA THR A 349 -4.65 -18.24 14.13
C THR A 349 -5.86 -19.00 14.66
N GLN A 350 -6.62 -19.63 13.78
CA GLN A 350 -7.79 -20.43 14.12
C GLN A 350 -7.44 -21.93 14.08
N ALA A 351 -7.88 -22.66 15.10
CA ALA A 351 -7.70 -24.10 15.18
C ALA A 351 -8.58 -24.84 14.15
N VAL A 352 -7.96 -25.62 13.27
CA VAL A 352 -8.67 -26.40 12.23
C VAL A 352 -9.23 -27.73 12.72
N ARG A 353 -8.85 -28.17 13.93
CA ARG A 353 -9.32 -29.43 14.55
C ARG A 353 -9.26 -29.32 16.06
N SER A 354 -10.11 -30.10 16.74
CA SER A 354 -10.04 -30.25 18.19
C SER A 354 -8.87 -31.15 18.58
N ALA A 355 -8.10 -30.75 19.59
CA ALA A 355 -6.96 -31.50 20.12
C ALA A 355 -6.62 -31.04 21.55
N GLU A 356 -5.90 -31.87 22.29
CA GLU A 356 -5.22 -31.45 23.51
C GLU A 356 -3.73 -31.30 23.17
N VAL A 357 -3.19 -30.11 23.32
CA VAL A 357 -1.79 -29.77 23.00
C VAL A 357 -1.17 -29.15 24.24
N ASP A 358 -0.10 -29.76 24.77
CA ASP A 358 0.60 -29.30 25.97
C ASP A 358 -0.32 -29.01 27.18
N GLY A 359 -1.40 -29.81 27.32
CA GLY A 359 -2.38 -29.68 28.40
C GLY A 359 -3.47 -28.62 28.16
N ILE A 360 -3.46 -27.94 27.01
CA ILE A 360 -4.47 -26.97 26.60
C ILE A 360 -5.47 -27.68 25.69
N ALA A 361 -6.74 -27.70 26.10
CA ALA A 361 -7.83 -28.26 25.32
C ALA A 361 -8.32 -27.26 24.28
N VAL A 362 -8.04 -27.54 23.01
CA VAL A 362 -8.40 -26.72 21.86
C VAL A 362 -9.56 -27.36 21.13
N ARG A 363 -10.59 -26.58 20.78
CA ARG A 363 -11.68 -27.02 19.91
C ARG A 363 -11.48 -26.46 18.51
N GLN A 364 -11.97 -27.19 17.52
CA GLN A 364 -12.06 -26.67 16.16
C GLN A 364 -12.83 -25.33 16.16
N GLY A 365 -12.22 -24.31 15.55
CA GLY A 365 -12.77 -22.96 15.46
C GLY A 365 -12.27 -22.00 16.54
N ASP A 366 -11.65 -22.49 17.61
CA ASP A 366 -11.04 -21.64 18.63
C ASP A 366 -9.89 -20.81 18.04
N ILE A 367 -9.72 -19.59 18.53
CA ILE A 367 -8.53 -18.78 18.27
C ILE A 367 -7.43 -19.24 19.22
N ILE A 368 -6.24 -19.45 18.66
CA ILE A 368 -5.07 -19.93 19.39
C ILE A 368 -3.90 -18.97 19.19
N GLY A 369 -3.11 -18.80 20.26
CA GLY A 369 -1.87 -18.05 20.25
C GLY A 369 -0.67 -18.98 20.42
N LEU A 370 0.31 -18.80 19.53
CA LEU A 370 1.54 -19.57 19.49
C LEU A 370 2.72 -18.65 19.82
N ASP A 371 3.47 -18.94 20.88
CA ASP A 371 4.76 -18.31 21.17
C ASP A 371 5.88 -19.19 20.59
N ASN A 372 6.57 -18.69 19.58
CA ASN A 372 7.63 -19.41 18.85
C ASN A 372 7.19 -20.82 18.41
N GLY A 373 5.94 -20.95 17.96
CA GLY A 373 5.31 -22.19 17.50
C GLY A 373 4.74 -23.08 18.62
N LYS A 374 4.90 -22.70 19.89
CA LYS A 374 4.30 -23.42 21.03
C LYS A 374 2.96 -22.81 21.39
N LEU A 375 1.93 -23.65 21.53
CA LEU A 375 0.60 -23.20 21.92
C LEU A 375 0.58 -22.76 23.38
N VAL A 376 0.21 -21.50 23.63
CA VAL A 376 0.22 -20.89 24.97
C VAL A 376 -1.11 -20.23 25.35
N SER A 377 -1.96 -19.86 24.37
CA SER A 377 -3.28 -19.29 24.64
C SER A 377 -4.34 -19.88 23.68
N CYS A 378 -5.59 -19.94 24.15
CA CYS A 378 -6.74 -20.48 23.41
C CYS A 378 -8.03 -19.84 23.90
N GLY A 379 -8.91 -19.43 22.98
CA GLY A 379 -10.17 -18.77 23.31
C GLY A 379 -11.04 -18.52 22.07
N SER A 380 -12.06 -17.68 22.20
CA SER A 380 -12.98 -17.35 21.10
C SER A 380 -12.79 -15.93 20.53
N SER A 381 -12.01 -15.08 21.20
CA SER A 381 -11.78 -13.68 20.83
C SER A 381 -10.36 -13.53 20.30
N VAL A 382 -10.20 -12.95 19.11
CA VAL A 382 -8.88 -12.67 18.54
C VAL A 382 -8.12 -11.69 19.42
N THR A 383 -8.78 -10.62 19.87
CA THR A 383 -8.18 -9.60 20.74
C THR A 383 -7.68 -10.21 22.05
N ASP A 384 -8.53 -10.95 22.76
CA ASP A 384 -8.18 -11.47 24.10
C ASP A 384 -7.03 -12.48 23.99
N VAL A 385 -7.09 -13.38 23.01
CA VAL A 385 -6.04 -14.38 22.78
C VAL A 385 -4.71 -13.73 22.38
N SER A 386 -4.76 -12.61 21.65
CA SER A 386 -3.56 -11.85 21.26
C SER A 386 -2.95 -11.09 22.44
N LEU A 387 -3.76 -10.50 23.32
CA LEU A 387 -3.28 -9.84 24.55
C LEU A 387 -2.67 -10.85 25.52
N ASP A 388 -3.34 -12.00 25.71
CA ASP A 388 -2.82 -13.11 26.49
C ASP A 388 -1.47 -13.59 25.93
N LEU A 389 -1.35 -13.71 24.60
CA LEU A 389 -0.11 -14.08 23.93
C LEU A 389 1.02 -13.08 24.18
N LEU A 390 0.76 -11.77 24.04
CA LEU A 390 1.75 -10.73 24.36
C LEU A 390 2.22 -10.81 25.83
N GLY A 391 1.30 -11.11 26.75
CA GLY A 391 1.64 -11.35 28.15
C GLY A 391 2.56 -12.57 28.33
N GLN A 392 2.30 -13.68 27.64
CA GLN A 392 3.16 -14.87 27.66
C GLN A 392 4.54 -14.62 27.03
N MET A 393 4.61 -13.73 26.04
CA MET A 393 5.86 -13.29 25.39
C MET A 393 6.66 -12.29 26.25
N ASN A 394 6.17 -11.93 27.44
CA ASN A 394 6.74 -10.87 28.29
C ASN A 394 6.91 -9.53 27.55
N ALA A 395 5.90 -9.13 26.78
CA ALA A 395 5.96 -7.89 25.98
C ALA A 395 6.26 -6.62 26.81
N ALA A 396 5.97 -6.64 28.11
CA ALA A 396 6.31 -5.54 29.03
C ALA A 396 7.83 -5.37 29.28
N ASP A 397 8.64 -6.40 29.02
CA ASP A 397 10.10 -6.36 29.15
C ASP A 397 10.79 -5.88 27.85
N GLY A 398 10.06 -5.88 26.73
CA GLY A 398 10.51 -5.38 25.42
C GLY A 398 10.35 -3.87 25.28
N ALA A 399 10.98 -3.32 24.25
CA ALA A 399 10.89 -1.92 23.83
C ALA A 399 9.88 -1.72 22.69
N LEU A 400 9.78 -2.69 21.77
CA LEU A 400 8.96 -2.58 20.56
C LEU A 400 8.02 -3.78 20.42
N ILE A 401 6.76 -3.50 20.12
CA ILE A 401 5.74 -4.49 19.74
C ILE A 401 5.28 -4.17 18.32
N THR A 402 5.53 -5.07 17.36
CA THR A 402 5.03 -4.91 15.99
C THR A 402 3.92 -5.91 15.70
N ILE A 403 2.80 -5.39 15.20
CA ILE A 403 1.61 -6.17 14.84
C ILE A 403 1.54 -6.27 13.32
N TYR A 404 1.68 -7.48 12.78
CA TYR A 404 1.52 -7.77 11.36
C TYR A 404 0.18 -8.44 11.08
N PHE A 405 -0.75 -7.75 10.42
CA PHE A 405 -2.09 -8.29 10.17
C PHE A 405 -2.22 -9.01 8.81
N GLY A 406 -3.04 -10.06 8.80
CA GLY A 406 -3.29 -10.92 7.63
C GLY A 406 -4.24 -10.31 6.60
N ASP A 407 -4.32 -10.93 5.41
CA ASP A 407 -5.09 -10.42 4.26
C ASP A 407 -6.62 -10.38 4.50
N PHE A 408 -7.12 -11.26 5.37
CA PHE A 408 -8.53 -11.36 5.72
C PHE A 408 -8.92 -10.51 6.94
N VAL A 409 -7.96 -9.81 7.56
CA VAL A 409 -8.21 -8.87 8.66
C VAL A 409 -8.43 -7.48 8.07
N ALA A 410 -9.61 -6.89 8.35
CA ALA A 410 -9.89 -5.52 7.95
C ALA A 410 -8.92 -4.55 8.66
N GLU A 411 -8.32 -3.62 7.90
CA GLU A 411 -7.33 -2.68 8.43
C GLU A 411 -7.87 -1.87 9.63
N ALA A 412 -9.16 -1.50 9.60
CA ALA A 412 -9.80 -0.82 10.73
C ALA A 412 -9.77 -1.67 12.01
N ALA A 413 -10.04 -2.97 11.91
CA ALA A 413 -9.99 -3.88 13.05
C ALA A 413 -8.56 -4.08 13.57
N ALA A 414 -7.58 -4.11 12.68
CA ALA A 414 -6.16 -4.18 13.05
C ALA A 414 -5.68 -2.88 13.74
N ARG A 415 -6.15 -1.71 13.28
CA ARG A 415 -5.91 -0.41 13.92
C ARG A 415 -6.55 -0.34 15.30
N ASP A 416 -7.79 -0.77 15.45
CA ASP A 416 -8.48 -0.83 16.75
C ASP A 416 -7.74 -1.75 17.74
N PHE A 417 -7.25 -2.90 17.26
CA PHE A 417 -6.43 -3.79 18.07
C PHE A 417 -5.10 -3.13 18.46
N ALA A 418 -4.41 -2.45 17.54
CA ALA A 418 -3.17 -1.74 17.86
C ALA A 418 -3.37 -0.63 18.90
N GLU A 419 -4.46 0.14 18.84
CA GLU A 419 -4.80 1.12 19.89
C GLU A 419 -5.07 0.45 21.24
N THR A 420 -5.69 -0.74 21.23
CA THR A 420 -5.90 -1.53 22.45
C THR A 420 -4.56 -1.95 23.06
N VAL A 421 -3.62 -2.44 22.24
CA VAL A 421 -2.26 -2.81 22.68
C VAL A 421 -1.52 -1.60 23.25
N ARG A 422 -1.62 -0.41 22.62
CA ARG A 422 -1.03 0.84 23.17
C ARG A 422 -1.60 1.24 24.53
N GLY A 423 -2.88 0.96 24.77
CA GLY A 423 -3.51 1.19 26.06
C GLY A 423 -2.98 0.27 27.17
N GLU A 424 -2.74 -1.00 26.85
CA GLU A 424 -2.24 -2.02 27.79
C GLU A 424 -0.72 -1.94 28.00
N TYR A 425 0.03 -1.52 26.98
CA TYR A 425 1.50 -1.41 26.96
C TYR A 425 1.94 0.04 26.67
N PRO A 426 1.67 1.00 27.58
CA PRO A 426 1.91 2.43 27.32
C PRO A 426 3.38 2.84 27.31
N GLU A 427 4.28 1.97 27.79
CA GLU A 427 5.73 2.22 27.83
C GLU A 427 6.46 1.60 26.62
N GLN A 428 5.76 0.84 25.79
CA GLN A 428 6.30 0.20 24.58
C GLN A 428 5.92 1.01 23.34
N ASP A 429 6.82 1.03 22.35
CA ASP A 429 6.47 1.48 21.02
C ASP A 429 5.62 0.39 20.34
N VAL A 430 4.47 0.77 19.77
CA VAL A 430 3.55 -0.18 19.12
C VAL A 430 3.37 0.19 17.66
N GLU A 431 3.89 -0.66 16.79
CA GLU A 431 3.80 -0.55 15.35
C GLU A 431 2.74 -1.48 14.76
N LEU A 432 2.11 -1.05 13.67
CA LEU A 432 1.14 -1.83 12.92
C LEU A 432 1.57 -1.85 11.45
N ALA A 433 1.74 -3.03 10.90
CA ALA A 433 2.12 -3.24 9.51
C ALA A 433 1.22 -4.28 8.83
N PHE A 434 0.99 -4.10 7.53
CA PHE A 434 0.32 -5.12 6.74
C PHE A 434 1.31 -6.26 6.43
N GLY A 435 0.98 -7.48 6.83
CA GLY A 435 1.76 -8.68 6.49
C GLY A 435 1.16 -9.45 5.31
N GLY A 436 -0.17 -9.43 5.19
CA GLY A 436 -0.90 -10.05 4.07
C GLY A 436 -0.87 -11.58 4.07
N GLN A 437 -0.54 -12.21 5.19
CA GLN A 437 -0.53 -13.66 5.33
C GLN A 437 -1.96 -14.24 5.36
N PRO A 438 -2.23 -15.39 4.70
CA PRO A 438 -3.59 -15.87 4.46
C PRO A 438 -4.23 -16.69 5.59
N HIS A 439 -3.47 -17.04 6.64
CA HIS A 439 -3.92 -17.99 7.66
C HIS A 439 -3.79 -17.49 9.10
N TYR A 440 -3.09 -16.38 9.31
CA TYR A 440 -2.85 -15.83 10.64
C TYR A 440 -3.51 -14.47 10.72
N HIS A 441 -4.31 -14.25 11.75
CA HIS A 441 -4.92 -12.95 12.02
C HIS A 441 -3.81 -11.93 12.27
N TYR A 442 -2.91 -12.29 13.20
CA TYR A 442 -1.75 -11.49 13.56
C TYR A 442 -0.51 -12.37 13.64
N ILE A 443 0.61 -11.86 13.14
CA ILE A 443 1.96 -12.24 13.56
C ILE A 443 2.47 -11.06 14.40
N LEU A 444 3.01 -11.35 15.57
CA LEU A 444 3.48 -10.36 16.53
C LEU A 444 4.99 -10.49 16.68
N SER A 445 5.70 -9.37 16.77
CA SER A 445 7.08 -9.34 17.25
C SER A 445 7.17 -8.58 18.57
N VAL A 446 8.07 -9.02 19.43
CA VAL A 446 8.48 -8.34 20.67
C VAL A 446 10.01 -8.31 20.68
N GLU A 447 10.58 -7.11 20.78
CA GLU A 447 12.03 -6.86 20.75
C GLU A 447 12.50 -6.14 22.01
#